data_AF-A0A536JQJ7-F1
#
_entry.id   AF-A0A536JQJ7-F1
#
_cell.length_a   1.000
_cell.length_b   1.000
_cell.length_c   1.000
_cell.angle_alpha   90.00
_cell.angle_beta   90.00
_cell.angle_gamma   90.00
#
_symmetry.space_group_name_H-M   'P 1'
#
loop_
_entity.id
_entity.type
_entity.pdbx_description
1 polymer ?
#
loop_
_entity_poly.entity_id
_entity_poly.type
_entity_poly.pdbx_seq_one_letter_code
_entity_poly.pdbx_strand_id
1 'polypeptide(L)'
;MPIRLRLVPGWKRLVLLAAPITLGLAVAVGAYVYHVSATAANPPAAPANNPALDVPPQPGLLVHVLGAVENPGLYRLPRGDRVFDAIAAAGGFSADVDSSRLPDLAGRLKDGEQIKVPFAKTSSGTVIVRTSLNQSTLEELEALPGFTQAFAEECI
;
A
#
# COMPACT_ATOMS: atom_id res chain seq x y z
N MET A 1 -71.92 -6.39 30.46
CA MET A 1 -71.44 -7.14 31.64
C MET A 1 -70.07 -6.57 32.05
N PRO A 2 -69.96 -5.77 33.13
CA PRO A 2 -68.69 -5.22 33.56
C PRO A 2 -67.94 -6.17 34.49
N ILE A 3 -66.71 -6.54 34.12
CA ILE A 3 -65.81 -7.41 34.87
C ILE A 3 -65.28 -6.64 36.08
N ARG A 4 -65.62 -7.09 37.29
CA ARG A 4 -65.09 -6.52 38.53
C ARG A 4 -63.75 -7.18 38.88
N LEU A 5 -62.66 -6.50 38.57
CA LEU A 5 -61.31 -6.83 39.05
C LEU A 5 -61.24 -6.60 40.57
N ARG A 6 -61.20 -7.68 41.35
CA ARG A 6 -60.91 -7.62 42.79
C ARG A 6 -59.41 -7.40 42.99
N LEU A 7 -59.06 -6.22 43.46
CA LEU A 7 -57.71 -5.87 43.90
C LEU A 7 -57.38 -6.67 45.18
N VAL A 8 -56.60 -7.74 45.06
CA VAL A 8 -56.18 -8.56 46.20
C VAL A 8 -55.15 -7.75 47.02
N PRO A 9 -55.30 -7.62 48.35
CA PRO A 9 -54.36 -6.88 49.21
C PRO A 9 -53.12 -7.72 49.50
N GLY A 10 -52.43 -8.13 48.45
CA GLY A 10 -51.36 -9.14 48.46
C GLY A 10 -49.98 -8.59 48.16
N TRP A 11 -49.77 -7.27 48.09
CA TRP A 11 -48.45 -6.71 47.75
C TRP A 11 -47.37 -7.17 48.73
N LYS A 12 -47.68 -7.33 50.02
CA LYS A 12 -46.75 -7.94 50.99
C LYS A 12 -46.33 -9.38 50.61
N ARG A 13 -47.24 -10.17 50.02
CA ARG A 13 -46.94 -11.54 49.52
C ARG A 13 -46.13 -11.51 48.22
N LEU A 14 -46.39 -10.53 47.35
CA LEU A 14 -45.61 -10.29 46.14
C LEU A 14 -44.17 -9.83 46.47
N VAL A 15 -44.01 -8.96 47.47
CA VAL A 15 -42.70 -8.54 47.99
C VAL A 15 -41.96 -9.71 48.65
N LEU A 16 -42.66 -10.55 49.43
CA LEU A 16 -42.05 -11.74 50.04
C LEU A 16 -41.57 -12.77 49.00
N LEU A 17 -42.24 -12.87 47.84
CA LEU A 17 -41.81 -13.76 46.74
C LEU A 17 -40.74 -13.14 45.85
N ALA A 18 -40.74 -11.82 45.65
CA ALA A 18 -39.75 -11.12 44.84
C ALA A 18 -38.40 -10.93 45.57
N ALA A 19 -38.42 -10.78 46.90
CA ALA A 19 -37.23 -10.57 47.73
C ALA A 19 -36.12 -11.64 47.53
N PRO A 20 -36.39 -12.97 47.56
CA PRO A 20 -35.34 -13.96 47.33
C PRO A 20 -34.79 -13.92 45.90
N ILE A 21 -35.62 -13.57 44.90
CA ILE A 21 -35.22 -13.47 43.50
C ILE A 21 -34.29 -12.28 43.29
N THR A 22 -34.64 -11.12 43.86
CA THR A 22 -33.78 -9.93 43.80
C THR A 22 -32.47 -10.12 44.56
N LEU A 23 -32.50 -10.84 45.69
CA LEU A 23 -31.30 -11.16 46.45
C LEU A 23 -30.39 -12.13 45.68
N GLY A 24 -30.96 -13.17 45.05
CA GLY A 24 -30.21 -14.11 44.21
C GLY A 24 -29.58 -13.43 42.99
N LEU A 25 -30.31 -12.54 42.33
CA LEU A 25 -29.80 -11.76 41.20
C LEU A 25 -28.65 -10.84 41.64
N ALA A 26 -28.78 -10.16 42.78
CA ALA A 26 -27.74 -9.29 43.33
C ALA A 26 -26.45 -10.07 43.67
N VAL A 27 -26.59 -11.26 44.26
CA VAL A 27 -25.45 -12.15 44.56
C VAL A 27 -24.78 -12.65 43.27
N ALA A 28 -25.55 -13.04 42.26
CA ALA A 28 -25.02 -13.48 40.97
C ALA A 28 -24.27 -12.37 40.24
N VAL A 29 -24.82 -11.15 40.23
CA VAL A 29 -24.15 -9.96 39.65
C VAL A 29 -22.88 -9.63 40.42
N GLY A 30 -22.91 -9.66 41.76
CA GLY A 30 -21.74 -9.45 42.60
C GLY A 30 -20.62 -10.47 42.32
N ALA A 31 -20.96 -11.75 42.21
CA ALA A 31 -20.02 -12.81 41.88
C ALA A 31 -19.44 -12.66 40.47
N TYR A 32 -20.25 -12.25 39.49
CA TYR A 32 -19.79 -11.99 38.12
C TYR A 32 -18.80 -10.83 38.06
N VAL A 33 -19.10 -9.70 38.73
CA VAL A 33 -18.20 -8.54 38.80
C VAL A 33 -16.89 -8.90 39.51
N TYR A 34 -16.96 -9.73 40.56
CA TYR A 34 -15.78 -10.22 41.27
C TYR A 34 -14.88 -11.10 40.38
N HIS A 35 -15.48 -12.01 39.61
CA HIS A 35 -14.73 -12.86 38.68
C HIS A 35 -14.09 -12.07 37.53
N VAL A 36 -14.78 -11.09 36.94
CA VAL A 36 -14.23 -10.27 35.85
C VAL A 36 -13.10 -9.36 36.34
N SER A 37 -13.15 -8.88 37.58
CA SER A 37 -12.10 -8.05 38.16
C SER A 37 -10.83 -8.84 38.49
N ALA A 38 -10.96 -10.15 38.74
CA ALA A 38 -9.82 -11.03 39.05
C ALA A 38 -8.96 -11.36 37.81
N THR A 39 -9.47 -11.18 36.59
CA THR A 39 -8.72 -11.45 35.35
C THR A 39 -7.89 -10.26 34.86
N ALA A 40 -7.92 -9.11 35.56
CA ALA A 40 -7.16 -7.91 35.21
C ALA A 40 -5.75 -7.86 35.84
N ALA A 41 -5.21 -9.00 36.29
CA ALA A 41 -3.80 -9.10 36.64
C ALA A 41 -2.97 -9.23 35.35
N ASN A 42 -2.75 -8.10 34.67
CA ASN A 42 -1.63 -8.00 33.73
C ASN A 42 -0.36 -8.39 34.51
N PRO A 43 0.40 -9.42 34.07
CA PRO A 43 1.68 -9.69 34.69
C PRO A 43 2.54 -8.43 34.60
N PRO A 44 3.29 -8.06 35.66
CA PRO A 44 4.25 -6.97 35.54
C PRO A 44 5.18 -7.30 34.38
N ALA A 45 5.20 -6.42 33.36
CA ALA A 45 6.14 -6.54 32.27
C ALA A 45 7.54 -6.63 32.89
N ALA A 46 8.20 -7.77 32.71
CA ALA A 46 9.60 -7.91 33.09
C ALA A 46 10.39 -6.76 32.45
N PRO A 47 11.36 -6.14 33.14
CA PRO A 47 12.21 -5.15 32.51
C PRO A 47 12.95 -5.85 31.37
N ALA A 48 12.56 -5.55 30.13
CA ALA A 48 13.27 -5.98 28.95
C ALA A 48 14.59 -5.20 28.92
N ASN A 49 15.59 -5.70 29.65
CA ASN A 49 16.98 -5.31 29.47
C ASN A 49 17.49 -5.91 28.15
N ASN A 50 16.91 -5.50 27.04
CA ASN A 50 17.60 -5.56 25.77
C ASN A 50 18.51 -4.34 25.75
N PRO A 51 19.85 -4.50 25.73
CA PRO A 51 20.68 -3.40 25.28
C PRO A 51 20.19 -3.08 23.86
N ALA A 52 19.49 -1.95 23.72
CA ALA A 52 19.18 -1.42 22.41
C ALA A 52 20.53 -1.18 21.76
N LEU A 53 20.93 -2.10 20.89
CA LEU A 53 22.04 -1.86 19.99
C LEU A 53 21.66 -0.59 19.24
N ASP A 54 22.36 0.49 19.54
CA ASP A 54 22.19 1.78 18.90
C ASP A 54 22.70 1.64 17.47
N VAL A 55 21.89 0.97 16.64
CA VAL A 55 22.17 0.77 15.23
C VAL A 55 21.97 2.14 14.59
N PRO A 56 23.04 2.76 14.06
CA PRO A 56 22.89 4.05 13.41
C PRO A 56 21.83 3.93 12.29
N PRO A 57 20.97 4.93 12.13
CA PRO A 57 19.94 4.90 11.10
C PRO A 57 20.59 4.65 9.75
N GLN A 58 20.12 3.61 9.05
CA GLN A 58 20.65 3.25 7.74
C GLN A 58 20.46 4.43 6.79
N PRO A 59 21.50 4.83 6.02
CA PRO A 59 21.35 5.89 5.04
C PRO A 59 20.26 5.51 4.03
N GLY A 60 19.33 6.44 3.80
CA GLY A 60 18.27 6.28 2.80
C GLY A 60 18.80 6.16 1.38
N LEU A 61 17.96 5.67 0.49
CA LEU A 61 18.18 5.56 -0.94
C LEU A 61 17.86 6.90 -1.62
N LEU A 62 18.65 7.29 -2.62
CA LEU A 62 18.35 8.42 -3.49
C LEU A 62 17.88 7.91 -4.85
N VAL A 63 16.72 8.38 -5.31
CA VAL A 63 16.03 7.80 -6.46
C VAL A 63 15.55 8.93 -7.36
N HIS A 64 15.71 8.76 -8.67
CA HIS A 64 15.28 9.74 -9.65
C HIS A 64 13.98 9.30 -10.32
N VAL A 65 12.88 10.01 -10.07
CA VAL A 65 11.58 9.74 -10.70
C VAL A 65 11.37 10.72 -11.85
N LEU A 66 11.11 10.16 -13.03
CA LEU A 66 10.91 10.91 -14.28
C LEU A 66 9.63 10.48 -14.98
N GLY A 67 9.07 11.40 -15.77
CA GLY A 67 8.00 11.11 -16.71
C GLY A 67 6.62 11.54 -16.21
N ALA A 68 5.60 10.72 -16.48
CA ALA A 68 4.19 11.04 -16.21
C ALA A 68 3.80 10.89 -14.73
N VAL A 69 4.47 11.65 -13.87
CA VAL A 69 4.18 11.80 -12.43
C VAL A 69 3.94 13.28 -12.12
N GLU A 70 3.24 13.57 -11.03
CA GLU A 70 2.90 14.95 -10.66
C GLU A 70 4.14 15.83 -10.44
N ASN A 71 5.12 15.32 -9.70
CA ASN A 71 6.36 16.05 -9.39
C ASN A 71 7.59 15.20 -9.76
N PRO A 72 8.13 15.28 -10.98
CA PRO A 72 9.37 14.61 -11.34
C PRO A 72 10.56 15.22 -10.58
N GLY A 73 11.52 14.39 -10.15
CA GLY A 73 12.65 14.85 -9.37
C GLY A 73 13.39 13.76 -8.59
N LEU A 74 14.30 14.19 -7.71
CA LEU A 74 15.07 13.31 -6.83
C LEU A 74 14.40 13.18 -5.46
N TYR A 75 14.23 11.95 -5.01
CA TYR A 75 13.58 11.61 -3.75
C TYR A 75 14.50 10.77 -2.85
N ARG A 76 14.48 11.06 -1.55
CA ARG A 76 15.14 10.23 -0.54
C ARG A 76 14.11 9.33 0.12
N LEU A 77 14.33 8.02 0.03
CA LEU A 77 13.42 6.98 0.51
C LEU A 77 14.16 6.02 1.47
N PRO A 78 13.48 5.45 2.47
CA PRO A 78 14.03 4.35 3.25
C PRO A 78 14.51 3.16 2.41
N ARG A 79 15.49 2.42 2.94
CA ARG A 79 15.90 1.14 2.34
C ARG A 79 14.77 0.12 2.49
N GLY A 80 14.45 -0.56 1.39
CA GLY A 80 13.41 -1.60 1.36
C GLY A 80 12.09 -1.14 0.74
N ASP A 81 11.94 0.17 0.51
CA ASP A 81 10.82 0.75 -0.22
C ASP A 81 10.73 0.20 -1.65
N ARG A 82 9.53 0.31 -2.22
CA ARG A 82 9.18 -0.21 -3.54
C ARG A 82 8.91 0.92 -4.52
N VAL A 83 8.91 0.58 -5.81
CA VAL A 83 8.74 1.55 -6.92
C VAL A 83 7.44 2.32 -6.74
N PHE A 84 6.41 1.66 -6.22
CA PHE A 84 5.18 2.29 -5.78
C PHE A 84 5.38 3.44 -4.79
N ASP A 85 6.20 3.25 -3.75
CA ASP A 85 6.43 4.24 -2.70
C ASP A 85 7.17 5.47 -3.26
N ALA A 86 8.09 5.25 -4.20
CA ALA A 86 8.78 6.34 -4.89
C ALA A 86 7.83 7.18 -5.77
N ILE A 87 6.89 6.53 -6.46
CA ILE A 87 5.88 7.22 -7.27
C ILE A 87 4.89 7.96 -6.36
N ALA A 88 4.52 7.36 -5.23
CA ALA A 88 3.68 8.03 -4.23
C ALA A 88 4.38 9.27 -3.64
N ALA A 89 5.68 9.19 -3.36
CA ALA A 89 6.49 10.33 -2.94
C ALA A 89 6.57 11.45 -4.00
N ALA A 90 6.52 11.08 -5.29
CA ALA A 90 6.42 12.01 -6.40
C ALA A 90 5.01 12.62 -6.61
N GLY A 91 4.04 12.30 -5.76
CA GLY A 91 2.66 12.77 -5.85
C GLY A 91 1.72 11.85 -6.64
N GLY A 92 2.19 10.67 -7.05
CA GLY A 92 1.43 9.71 -7.83
C GLY A 92 1.59 9.89 -9.33
N PHE A 93 0.79 9.12 -10.08
CA PHE A 93 0.75 9.22 -11.54
C PHE A 93 -0.02 10.46 -11.98
N SER A 94 0.45 11.09 -13.05
CA SER A 94 -0.29 12.17 -13.70
C SER A 94 -1.40 11.65 -14.62
N ALA A 95 -2.32 12.53 -15.01
CA ALA A 95 -3.46 12.18 -15.87
C ALA A 95 -3.05 11.65 -17.25
N ASP A 96 -1.87 12.03 -17.73
CA ASP A 96 -1.32 11.59 -19.02
C ASP A 96 -0.45 10.32 -18.92
N VAL A 97 -0.56 9.51 -17.85
CA VAL A 97 0.21 8.27 -17.71
C VAL A 97 -0.24 7.16 -18.68
N ASP A 98 0.73 6.43 -19.27
CA ASP A 98 0.43 5.19 -19.99
C ASP A 98 0.26 4.02 -19.01
N SER A 99 -0.98 3.67 -18.69
CA SER A 99 -1.30 2.56 -17.79
C SER A 99 -0.95 1.18 -18.36
N SER A 100 -0.69 1.06 -19.67
CA SER A 100 -0.32 -0.20 -20.30
C SER A 100 1.17 -0.55 -20.13
N ARG A 101 2.01 0.43 -19.79
CA ARG A 101 3.48 0.31 -19.72
C ARG A 101 4.06 0.79 -18.39
N LEU A 102 3.35 0.51 -17.29
CA LEU A 102 3.83 0.90 -15.97
C LEU A 102 5.12 0.17 -15.57
N PRO A 103 6.01 0.82 -14.79
CA PRO A 103 7.16 0.15 -14.19
C PRO A 103 6.72 -0.91 -13.16
N ASP A 104 7.64 -1.79 -12.76
CA ASP A 104 7.37 -2.80 -11.73
C ASP A 104 7.15 -2.16 -10.36
N LEU A 105 5.89 -1.86 -10.03
CA LEU A 105 5.48 -1.20 -8.79
C LEU A 105 5.84 -2.00 -7.52
N ALA A 106 5.95 -3.32 -7.64
CA ALA A 106 6.33 -4.19 -6.53
C ALA A 106 7.85 -4.36 -6.40
N GLY A 107 8.60 -3.92 -7.40
CA GLY A 107 10.05 -3.96 -7.45
C GLY A 107 10.67 -3.25 -6.26
N ARG A 108 11.73 -3.84 -5.71
CA ARG A 108 12.54 -3.22 -4.64
C ARG A 108 13.43 -2.15 -5.23
N LEU A 109 13.48 -0.99 -4.58
CA LEU A 109 14.40 0.05 -5.00
C LEU A 109 15.84 -0.23 -4.61
N LYS A 110 16.71 0.24 -5.49
CA LYS A 110 18.14 0.35 -5.28
C LYS A 110 18.55 1.82 -5.20
N ASP A 111 19.71 2.05 -4.61
CA ASP A 111 20.26 3.41 -4.50
C ASP A 111 20.71 3.89 -5.87
N GLY A 112 20.42 5.15 -6.20
CA GLY A 112 20.71 5.74 -7.51
C GLY A 112 19.81 5.24 -8.64
N GLU A 113 18.73 4.52 -8.33
CA GLU A 113 17.82 4.00 -9.35
C GLU A 113 17.02 5.13 -10.03
N GLN A 114 16.79 4.97 -11.34
CA GLN A 114 15.98 5.88 -12.13
C GLN A 114 14.68 5.19 -12.56
N ILE A 115 13.55 5.74 -12.11
CA ILE A 115 12.22 5.25 -12.47
C ILE A 115 11.67 6.13 -13.58
N LYS A 116 11.39 5.52 -14.73
CA LYS A 116 10.81 6.20 -15.89
C LYS A 116 9.37 5.80 -16.07
N VAL A 117 8.46 6.77 -15.91
CA VAL A 117 7.02 6.58 -16.10
C VAL A 117 6.61 7.10 -17.49
N PRO A 118 6.10 6.25 -18.39
CA PRO A 118 5.75 6.67 -19.74
C PRO A 118 4.50 7.57 -19.79
N PHE A 119 4.50 8.51 -20.73
CA PHE A 119 3.31 9.30 -21.09
C PHE A 119 2.46 8.55 -22.12
N ALA A 120 1.13 8.57 -21.97
CA ALA A 120 0.15 7.91 -22.82
C ALA A 120 0.21 8.33 -24.30
N LYS A 121 0.68 9.56 -24.57
CA LYS A 121 0.68 10.14 -25.93
C LYS A 121 2.02 10.06 -26.66
N THR A 122 3.05 9.53 -26.01
CA THR A 122 4.37 9.40 -26.64
C THR A 122 4.67 7.94 -26.90
N SER A 123 4.05 7.44 -27.97
CA SER A 123 4.60 6.36 -28.78
C SER A 123 5.93 6.83 -29.41
N SER A 124 6.92 7.21 -28.61
CA SER A 124 8.32 7.35 -29.06
C SER A 124 8.94 5.96 -29.19
N GLY A 125 8.22 5.05 -29.84
CA GLY A 125 8.83 4.02 -30.64
C GLY A 125 9.11 4.68 -31.97
N THR A 126 10.27 5.32 -32.13
CA THR A 126 10.93 5.20 -33.42
C THR A 126 11.05 3.71 -33.61
N VAL A 127 10.23 3.14 -34.50
CA VAL A 127 10.45 1.78 -34.99
C VAL A 127 11.79 1.89 -35.69
N ILE A 128 12.87 1.60 -34.95
CA ILE A 128 14.18 1.41 -35.55
C ILE A 128 14.01 0.10 -36.30
N VAL A 129 13.58 0.20 -37.55
CA VAL A 129 13.74 -0.86 -38.54
C VAL A 129 15.26 -1.03 -38.63
N ARG A 130 15.79 -1.99 -37.87
CA ARG A 130 17.20 -2.37 -37.91
C ARG A 130 17.36 -3.29 -39.10
N THR A 131 17.53 -2.72 -40.28
CA THR A 131 17.88 -3.50 -41.46
C THR A 131 19.35 -3.91 -41.34
N SER A 132 19.62 -5.21 -41.44
CA SER A 132 20.96 -5.78 -41.26
C SER A 132 21.82 -5.49 -42.49
N LEU A 133 22.85 -4.66 -42.33
CA LEU A 133 23.80 -4.27 -43.39
C LEU A 133 24.38 -5.47 -44.16
N ASN A 134 24.52 -6.62 -43.50
CA ASN A 134 25.10 -7.81 -44.12
C ASN A 134 24.11 -8.62 -44.97
N GLN A 135 22.81 -8.26 -44.99
CA GLN A 135 21.75 -9.00 -45.67
C GLN A 135 20.76 -8.15 -46.48
N SER A 136 20.89 -6.83 -46.48
CA SER A 136 19.98 -5.91 -47.20
C SER A 136 20.29 -5.83 -48.69
N THR A 137 19.25 -5.79 -49.53
CA THR A 137 19.39 -5.49 -50.95
C THR A 137 19.52 -3.98 -51.19
N LEU A 138 20.09 -3.58 -52.33
CA LEU A 138 20.35 -2.17 -52.70
C LEU A 138 19.10 -1.28 -52.56
N GLU A 139 17.95 -1.83 -52.95
CA GLU A 139 16.64 -1.17 -52.93
C GLU A 139 16.15 -0.86 -51.49
N GLU A 140 16.58 -1.64 -50.49
CA GLU A 140 16.22 -1.42 -49.08
C GLU A 140 17.09 -0.35 -48.40
N LEU A 141 18.33 -0.18 -48.87
CA LEU A 141 19.23 0.89 -48.42
C LEU A 141 18.83 2.26 -48.98
N GLU A 142 18.23 2.29 -50.18
CA GLU A 142 17.74 3.51 -50.86
C GLU A 142 16.53 4.16 -50.17
N ALA A 143 15.75 3.39 -49.40
CA ALA A 143 14.58 3.89 -48.68
C ALA A 143 14.95 4.63 -47.36
N LEU A 144 16.24 4.67 -46.99
CA LEU A 144 16.71 5.33 -45.77
C LEU A 144 16.87 6.84 -45.99
N PRO A 145 16.23 7.69 -45.16
CA PRO A 145 16.34 9.14 -45.29
C PRO A 145 17.79 9.59 -45.07
N GLY A 146 18.44 10.06 -46.15
CA GLY A 146 19.81 10.56 -46.14
C GLY A 146 20.85 9.68 -46.84
N PHE A 147 20.49 8.51 -47.39
CA PHE A 147 21.39 7.67 -48.18
C PHE A 147 21.22 7.96 -49.68
N THR A 148 22.27 8.49 -50.34
CA THR A 148 22.26 8.75 -51.79
C THR A 148 23.00 7.64 -52.54
N GLN A 149 22.58 7.35 -53.78
CA GLN A 149 23.11 6.27 -54.65
C GLN A 149 24.65 6.21 -54.69
N ALA A 150 25.33 7.36 -54.75
CA ALA A 150 26.80 7.44 -54.78
C ALA A 150 27.51 6.91 -53.52
N PHE A 151 26.85 6.94 -52.36
CA PHE A 151 27.42 6.49 -51.08
C PHE A 151 27.21 4.98 -50.87
N ALA A 152 26.19 4.40 -51.50
CA ALA A 152 25.91 2.96 -51.44
C ALA A 152 26.91 2.15 -52.27
N GLU A 153 27.36 2.66 -53.42
CA GLU A 153 28.36 1.99 -54.27
C GLU A 153 29.77 1.92 -53.64
N GLU A 154 30.09 2.81 -52.70
CA GLU A 154 31.43 2.88 -52.06
C GLU A 154 31.58 1.94 -50.84
N CYS A 155 30.49 1.31 -50.37
CA CYS A 155 30.47 0.47 -49.17
C CYS A 155 30.23 -1.03 -49.41
N ILE A 156 30.19 -1.48 -50.66
CA ILE A 156 30.11 -2.91 -51.06
C ILE A 156 31.48 -3.36 -51.58
#